data_AF-A0A847WCG1-F1
#
_entry.id   AF-A0A847WCG1-F1
#
_cell.length_a   1.000
_cell.length_b   1.000
_cell.length_c   1.000
_cell.angle_alpha   90.00
_cell.angle_beta   90.00
_cell.angle_gamma   90.00
#
_symmetry.space_group_name_H-M   'P 1'
#
loop_
_entity.id
_entity.type
_entity.pdbx_description
1 polymer ?
#
loop_
_entity_poly.entity_id
_entity_poly.type
_entity_poly.pdbx_seq_one_letter_code
_entity_poly.pdbx_strand_id
1 'polypeptide(L)'
;MKNRKIIESLKTALIVLLTISAVFFAAKTEIFNAYISELPLIKNLTRQEEGEDKPALTVQYQAAAMPLAIALTDSSGLRYGIKYDSEGIRELYDSFSTELGEALGSAAQPVSVTDFAWRRALMRQSIYYDYGTDIALETLARWLGTEIKSGNSGSARRLFLTDNGSGETLLYYMDDEGRAFCCETRAVWASIASELESYLPNGAEFSYEKDDLRDALKDVDPYSLIINELPVMYTLLAQNSPYSEELKK
;
A
#
# COMPACT_ATOMS: atom_id res chain seq x y z
N MET A 1 -66.10 -10.85 -16.90
CA MET A 1 -65.09 -10.31 -17.84
C MET A 1 -64.03 -9.37 -17.21
N LYS A 2 -64.20 -8.89 -15.97
CA LYS A 2 -63.29 -7.90 -15.33
C LYS A 2 -61.96 -8.49 -14.82
N ASN A 3 -61.94 -9.77 -14.43
CA ASN A 3 -60.77 -10.39 -13.79
C ASN A 3 -59.65 -10.80 -14.78
N ARG A 4 -59.99 -11.06 -16.06
CA ARG A 4 -58.98 -11.42 -17.08
C ARG A 4 -58.10 -10.23 -17.48
N LYS A 5 -58.67 -9.03 -17.58
CA LYS A 5 -57.93 -7.80 -17.89
C LYS A 5 -56.92 -7.42 -16.81
N ILE A 6 -57.26 -7.66 -15.53
CA ILE A 6 -56.35 -7.38 -14.39
C ILE A 6 -55.15 -8.34 -14.41
N ILE A 7 -55.38 -9.61 -14.73
CA ILE A 7 -54.31 -10.63 -14.83
C ILE A 7 -53.37 -10.33 -16.01
N GLU A 8 -53.92 -9.90 -17.15
CA GLU A 8 -53.11 -9.51 -18.32
C GLU A 8 -52.29 -8.25 -18.05
N SER A 9 -52.87 -7.22 -17.42
CA SER A 9 -52.13 -6.02 -17.03
C SER A 9 -51.03 -6.31 -16.01
N LEU A 10 -51.28 -7.21 -15.06
CA LEU A 10 -50.27 -7.63 -14.08
C LEU A 10 -49.12 -8.37 -14.76
N LYS A 11 -49.41 -9.23 -15.74
CA LYS A 11 -48.40 -9.97 -16.49
C LYS A 11 -47.50 -9.03 -17.31
N THR A 12 -48.09 -8.05 -17.99
CA THR A 12 -47.32 -7.05 -18.75
C THR A 12 -46.49 -6.18 -17.83
N ALA A 13 -47.05 -5.74 -16.68
CA ALA A 13 -46.30 -4.98 -15.69
C ALA A 13 -45.12 -5.80 -15.12
N LEU A 14 -45.30 -7.10 -14.86
CA LEU A 14 -44.25 -7.99 -14.39
C LEU A 14 -43.12 -8.14 -15.41
N ILE A 15 -43.45 -8.31 -16.70
CA ILE A 15 -42.45 -8.44 -17.76
C ILE A 15 -41.64 -7.15 -17.89
N VAL A 16 -42.31 -5.99 -17.90
CA VAL A 16 -41.64 -4.68 -18.00
C VAL A 16 -40.74 -4.46 -16.78
N LEU A 17 -41.25 -4.71 -15.57
CA LEU A 17 -40.47 -4.61 -14.34
C LEU A 17 -39.23 -5.51 -14.40
N LEU A 18 -39.39 -6.77 -14.83
CA LEU A 18 -38.29 -7.74 -14.87
C LEU A 18 -37.25 -7.38 -15.92
N THR A 19 -37.66 -6.83 -17.07
CA THR A 19 -36.71 -6.31 -18.08
C THR A 19 -35.95 -5.09 -17.57
N ILE A 20 -36.61 -4.18 -16.85
CA ILE A 20 -35.95 -3.00 -16.25
C ILE A 20 -34.96 -3.45 -15.16
N SER A 21 -35.34 -4.40 -14.31
CA SER A 21 -34.45 -4.96 -13.30
C SER A 21 -33.25 -5.67 -13.92
N ALA A 22 -33.44 -6.44 -15.00
CA ALA A 22 -32.35 -7.10 -15.71
C ALA A 22 -31.36 -6.10 -16.32
N VAL A 23 -31.86 -5.03 -16.95
CA VAL A 23 -31.01 -3.96 -17.50
C VAL A 23 -30.26 -3.22 -16.39
N PHE A 24 -30.94 -2.92 -15.28
CA PHE A 24 -30.33 -2.24 -14.14
C PHE A 24 -29.26 -3.09 -13.45
N PHE A 25 -29.49 -4.40 -13.30
CA PHE A 25 -28.50 -5.32 -12.74
C PHE A 25 -27.32 -5.53 -13.68
N ALA A 26 -27.58 -5.62 -14.99
CA ALA A 26 -26.54 -5.71 -16.02
C ALA A 26 -25.65 -4.45 -16.05
N ALA A 27 -26.22 -3.26 -15.91
CA ALA A 27 -25.45 -2.01 -15.80
C ALA A 27 -24.54 -1.96 -14.56
N LYS A 28 -24.87 -2.72 -13.49
CA LYS A 28 -24.04 -2.86 -12.29
C LYS A 28 -22.97 -3.96 -12.40
N THR A 29 -23.02 -4.82 -13.42
CA THR A 29 -21.99 -5.84 -13.63
C THR A 29 -20.83 -5.29 -14.48
N GLU A 30 -19.61 -5.37 -13.95
CA GLU A 30 -18.38 -4.85 -14.58
C GLU A 30 -18.15 -5.42 -16.00
N ILE A 31 -18.57 -6.66 -16.24
CA ILE A 31 -18.46 -7.36 -17.53
C ILE A 31 -19.27 -6.64 -18.63
N PHE A 32 -20.43 -6.08 -18.29
CA PHE A 32 -21.31 -5.42 -19.27
C PHE A 32 -20.80 -4.03 -19.63
N ASN A 33 -20.25 -3.29 -18.66
CA ASN A 33 -19.61 -2.00 -18.90
C ASN A 33 -18.33 -2.15 -19.75
N ALA A 34 -17.54 -3.19 -19.50
CA ALA A 34 -16.40 -3.53 -20.36
C ALA A 34 -16.84 -3.78 -21.82
N TYR A 35 -17.88 -4.59 -22.03
CA TYR A 35 -18.37 -4.92 -23.37
C TYR A 35 -18.98 -3.70 -24.11
N ILE A 36 -19.64 -2.80 -23.39
CA ILE A 36 -20.19 -1.56 -23.96
C ILE A 36 -19.09 -0.54 -24.28
N SER A 37 -18.05 -0.46 -23.46
CA SER A 37 -16.90 0.42 -23.71
C SER A 37 -16.08 0.02 -24.95
N GLU A 38 -16.14 -1.24 -25.37
CA GLU A 38 -15.50 -1.73 -26.60
C GLU A 38 -16.31 -1.47 -27.89
N LEU A 39 -17.55 -0.99 -27.78
CA LEU A 39 -18.35 -0.66 -28.96
C LEU A 39 -17.73 0.56 -29.68
N PRO A 40 -17.44 0.47 -30.99
CA PRO A 40 -16.75 1.51 -31.74
C PRO A 40 -17.51 2.85 -31.79
N LEU A 41 -18.83 2.81 -31.58
CA LEU A 41 -19.69 3.98 -31.51
C LEU A 41 -19.51 4.79 -30.20
N ILE A 42 -19.21 4.11 -29.09
CA ILE A 42 -19.02 4.73 -27.77
C ILE A 42 -17.54 5.12 -27.58
N LYS A 43 -16.61 4.30 -28.09
CA LYS A 43 -15.17 4.58 -28.08
C LYS A 43 -14.78 5.93 -28.70
N ASN A 44 -15.56 6.43 -29.66
CA ASN A 44 -15.33 7.73 -30.29
C ASN A 44 -15.92 8.91 -29.49
N LEU A 45 -16.88 8.66 -28.59
CA LEU A 45 -17.45 9.68 -27.70
C LEU A 45 -16.60 9.87 -26.44
N THR A 46 -15.92 8.82 -25.98
CA THR A 46 -15.09 8.84 -24.76
C THR A 46 -13.63 9.23 -25.02
N ARG A 47 -13.23 9.51 -26.28
CA ARG A 47 -11.83 9.84 -26.63
C ARG A 47 -11.43 11.28 -26.30
N GLN A 48 -12.34 12.11 -25.84
CA GLN A 48 -12.08 13.50 -25.49
C GLN A 48 -12.32 13.69 -24.00
N GLU A 49 -11.37 13.18 -23.20
CA GLU A 49 -10.99 13.60 -21.84
C GLU A 49 -10.04 12.52 -21.28
N GLU A 50 -8.76 12.58 -21.67
CA GLU A 50 -7.67 11.94 -20.92
C GLU A 50 -7.48 12.73 -19.62
N GLY A 51 -8.37 12.45 -18.68
CA GLY A 51 -8.34 12.85 -17.29
C GLY A 51 -9.03 11.73 -16.53
N GLU A 52 -8.41 10.54 -16.54
CA GLU A 52 -8.96 9.35 -15.91
C GLU A 52 -8.92 9.50 -14.39
N ASP A 53 -10.01 10.03 -13.85
CA ASP A 53 -10.44 9.81 -12.48
C ASP A 53 -10.74 8.30 -12.35
N LYS A 54 -9.73 7.53 -11.94
CA LYS A 54 -9.78 6.08 -11.66
C LYS A 54 -9.75 5.82 -10.14
N PRO A 55 -10.63 6.41 -9.31
CA PRO A 55 -10.54 6.25 -7.86
C PRO A 55 -10.66 4.77 -7.44
N ALA A 56 -11.47 3.95 -8.12
CA ALA A 56 -11.66 2.54 -7.75
C ALA A 56 -10.42 1.66 -7.99
N LEU A 57 -9.71 1.85 -9.12
CA LEU A 57 -8.50 1.09 -9.44
C LEU A 57 -7.32 1.57 -8.61
N THR A 58 -7.16 2.88 -8.42
CA THR A 58 -6.09 3.45 -7.58
C THR A 58 -6.22 2.98 -6.12
N VAL A 59 -7.43 2.99 -5.55
CA VAL A 59 -7.69 2.49 -4.18
C VAL A 59 -7.37 1.00 -4.04
N GLN A 60 -7.64 0.19 -5.08
CA GLN A 60 -7.37 -1.25 -5.05
C GLN A 60 -5.88 -1.58 -5.14
N TYR A 61 -5.10 -0.79 -5.88
CA TYR A 61 -3.64 -0.94 -5.95
C TYR A 61 -2.93 -0.39 -4.71
N GLN A 62 -3.43 0.70 -4.10
CA GLN A 62 -2.91 1.19 -2.82
C GLN A 62 -3.05 0.15 -1.70
N ALA A 63 -4.14 -0.62 -1.69
CA ALA A 63 -4.30 -1.73 -0.75
C ALA A 63 -3.27 -2.86 -0.98
N ALA A 64 -2.81 -3.08 -2.21
CA ALA A 64 -1.74 -4.04 -2.54
C ALA A 64 -0.34 -3.52 -2.14
N ALA A 65 -0.20 -2.20 -2.02
CA ALA A 65 1.00 -1.52 -1.57
C ALA A 65 1.06 -1.34 -0.04
N MET A 66 0.27 -2.07 0.75
CA MET A 66 0.33 -1.91 2.20
C MET A 66 1.56 -2.63 2.80
N PRO A 67 2.36 -1.93 3.63
CA PRO A 67 3.46 -2.54 4.37
C PRO A 67 2.94 -3.43 5.52
N LEU A 68 3.82 -4.24 6.11
CA LEU A 68 3.54 -5.01 7.34
C LEU A 68 3.96 -4.29 8.62
N ALA A 69 4.84 -3.30 8.50
CA ALA A 69 5.25 -2.43 9.59
C ALA A 69 5.56 -1.02 9.07
N ILE A 70 5.20 -0.02 9.87
CA ILE A 70 5.61 1.38 9.66
C ILE A 70 6.21 1.90 10.97
N ALA A 71 7.30 2.65 10.88
CA ALA A 71 7.85 3.39 12.00
C ALA A 71 8.11 4.85 11.64
N LEU A 72 7.60 5.76 12.47
CA LEU A 72 7.84 7.18 12.39
C LEU A 72 8.88 7.56 13.44
N THR A 73 10.02 8.08 13.00
CA THR A 73 11.07 8.60 13.89
C THR A 73 10.92 10.11 14.01
N ASP A 74 10.82 10.60 15.24
CA ASP A 74 10.73 12.04 15.51
C ASP A 74 12.11 12.72 15.45
N SER A 75 12.14 14.04 15.68
CA SER A 75 13.39 14.82 15.68
C SER A 75 14.33 14.49 16.86
N SER A 76 13.84 13.82 17.89
CA SER A 76 14.62 13.33 19.03
C SER A 76 15.19 11.92 18.82
N GLY A 77 14.78 11.23 17.76
CA GLY A 77 15.17 9.85 17.45
C GLY A 77 14.29 8.79 18.12
N LEU A 78 13.21 9.18 18.79
CA LEU A 78 12.22 8.26 19.35
C LEU A 78 11.17 7.92 18.28
N ARG A 79 10.56 6.71 18.38
CA ARG A 79 9.64 6.23 17.35
C ARG A 79 8.24 5.90 17.85
N TYR A 80 7.29 6.22 16.98
CA TYR A 80 5.98 5.61 16.94
C TYR A 80 5.99 4.51 15.88
N GLY A 81 5.72 3.27 16.26
CA GLY A 81 5.72 2.13 15.34
C GLY A 81 4.44 1.32 15.41
N ILE A 82 3.97 0.83 14.27
CA ILE A 82 2.85 -0.10 14.15
C ILE A 82 3.31 -1.32 13.34
N LYS A 83 2.92 -2.52 13.76
CA LYS A 83 3.27 -3.78 13.10
C LYS A 83 2.12 -4.78 13.23
N TYR A 84 1.78 -5.44 12.12
CA TYR A 84 0.73 -6.46 12.06
C TYR A 84 -0.68 -6.02 12.49
N ASP A 85 -0.91 -4.70 12.61
CA ASP A 85 -2.24 -4.13 12.77
C ASP A 85 -2.66 -3.48 11.45
N SER A 86 -3.53 -4.18 10.71
CA SER A 86 -3.95 -3.73 9.38
C SER A 86 -4.72 -2.42 9.39
N GLU A 87 -5.48 -2.11 10.45
CA GLU A 87 -6.25 -0.86 10.51
C GLU A 87 -5.32 0.31 10.83
N GLY A 88 -4.50 0.18 11.88
CA GLY A 88 -3.51 1.21 12.23
C GLY A 88 -2.46 1.45 11.14
N ILE A 89 -1.97 0.38 10.49
CA ILE A 89 -1.06 0.52 9.34
C ILE A 89 -1.74 1.25 8.19
N ARG A 90 -3.01 0.94 7.90
CA ARG A 90 -3.73 1.58 6.80
C ARG A 90 -3.91 3.07 7.05
N GLU A 91 -4.34 3.45 8.25
CA GLU A 91 -4.49 4.86 8.63
C GLU A 91 -3.17 5.62 8.45
N LEU A 92 -2.09 5.05 8.96
CA LEU A 92 -0.77 5.66 8.85
C LEU A 92 -0.27 5.71 7.40
N TYR A 93 -0.47 4.63 6.64
CA TYR A 93 -0.08 4.56 5.24
C TYR A 93 -0.86 5.57 4.39
N ASP A 94 -2.16 5.71 4.60
CA ASP A 94 -3.01 6.66 3.86
C ASP A 94 -2.51 8.10 4.08
N SER A 95 -2.02 8.45 5.28
CA SER A 95 -1.45 9.77 5.61
C SER A 95 -0.14 10.11 4.89
N PHE A 96 0.67 9.11 4.49
CA PHE A 96 2.02 9.34 3.93
C PHE A 96 2.23 8.73 2.53
N SER A 97 1.23 8.02 1.99
CA SER A 97 1.33 7.31 0.71
C SER A 97 1.57 8.25 -0.47
N THR A 98 1.04 9.47 -0.42
CA THR A 98 1.24 10.49 -1.46
C THR A 98 2.70 10.92 -1.55
N GLU A 99 3.31 11.22 -0.40
CA GLU A 99 4.70 11.62 -0.28
C GLU A 99 5.65 10.49 -0.63
N LEU A 100 5.31 9.24 -0.27
CA LEU A 100 6.03 8.05 -0.72
C LEU A 100 5.97 7.89 -2.24
N GLY A 101 4.79 8.06 -2.83
CA GLY A 101 4.60 8.00 -4.29
C GLY A 101 5.42 9.07 -5.02
N GLU A 102 5.41 10.31 -4.50
CA GLU A 102 6.21 11.41 -5.05
C GLU A 102 7.71 11.13 -4.93
N ALA A 103 8.18 10.65 -3.77
CA ALA A 103 9.57 10.30 -3.55
C ALA A 103 10.04 9.21 -4.53
N LEU A 104 9.24 8.14 -4.71
CA LEU A 104 9.52 7.07 -5.67
C LEU A 104 9.53 7.58 -7.12
N GLY A 105 8.50 8.32 -7.53
CA GLY A 105 8.36 8.82 -8.91
C GLY A 105 9.37 9.91 -9.28
N SER A 106 9.98 10.57 -8.29
CA SER A 106 11.01 11.59 -8.47
C SER A 106 12.42 11.15 -8.13
N ALA A 107 12.60 9.90 -7.66
CA ALA A 107 13.89 9.36 -7.26
C ALA A 107 14.92 9.43 -8.39
N ALA A 108 16.06 10.05 -8.10
CA ALA A 108 17.24 10.04 -8.95
C ALA A 108 17.89 8.65 -9.00
N GLN A 109 19.01 8.54 -9.72
CA GLN A 109 19.76 7.30 -9.81
C GLN A 109 20.22 6.85 -8.40
N PRO A 110 20.00 5.58 -8.01
CA PRO A 110 20.45 5.07 -6.72
C PRO A 110 21.97 5.08 -6.59
N VAL A 111 22.45 5.51 -5.41
CA VAL A 111 23.84 5.47 -4.99
C VAL A 111 23.99 4.48 -3.84
N SER A 112 24.95 3.56 -3.93
CA SER A 112 25.22 2.61 -2.85
C SER A 112 25.77 3.32 -1.60
N VAL A 113 25.27 2.94 -0.44
CA VAL A 113 25.67 3.50 0.86
C VAL A 113 26.10 2.40 1.82
N THR A 114 26.89 2.77 2.84
CA THR A 114 27.30 1.84 3.89
C THR A 114 26.18 1.60 4.88
N ASP A 115 26.22 0.45 5.57
CA ASP A 115 25.30 0.13 6.68
C ASP A 115 25.34 1.22 7.77
N PHE A 116 26.52 1.80 8.04
CA PHE A 116 26.67 2.93 8.95
C PHE A 116 25.90 4.17 8.48
N ALA A 117 25.98 4.52 7.19
CA ALA A 117 25.25 5.65 6.63
C ALA A 117 23.73 5.42 6.65
N TRP A 118 23.29 4.19 6.33
CA TRP A 118 21.91 3.74 6.45
C TRP A 118 21.37 3.96 7.87
N ARG A 119 22.04 3.41 8.89
CA ARG A 119 21.61 3.56 10.29
C ARG A 119 21.61 5.01 10.74
N ARG A 120 22.63 5.78 10.38
CA ARG A 120 22.70 7.22 10.68
C ARG A 120 21.53 8.00 10.08
N ALA A 121 21.13 7.67 8.86
CA ALA A 121 19.99 8.28 8.20
C ALA A 121 18.66 7.85 8.84
N LEU A 122 18.52 6.57 9.19
CA LEU A 122 17.33 6.01 9.86
C LEU A 122 17.09 6.60 11.26
N MET A 123 18.16 7.01 11.97
CA MET A 123 18.07 7.68 13.27
C MET A 123 17.63 9.15 13.20
N ARG A 124 17.60 9.74 12.01
CA ARG A 124 17.02 11.08 11.82
C ARG A 124 15.51 10.97 11.82
N GLN A 125 14.86 12.14 11.82
CA GLN A 125 13.43 12.20 11.55
C GLN A 125 13.14 11.50 10.23
N SER A 126 12.33 10.44 10.27
CA SER A 126 12.19 9.50 9.15
C SER A 126 10.86 8.76 9.20
N ILE A 127 10.42 8.26 8.04
CA ILE A 127 9.31 7.32 7.93
C ILE A 127 9.80 6.04 7.27
N TYR A 128 9.77 4.94 8.01
CA TYR A 128 10.26 3.63 7.63
C TYR A 128 9.11 2.67 7.31
N TYR A 129 9.28 1.88 6.26
CA TYR A 129 8.33 0.90 5.76
C TYR A 129 9.01 -0.47 5.64
N ASP A 130 8.39 -1.53 6.17
CA ASP A 130 8.78 -2.93 5.93
C ASP A 130 7.60 -3.69 5.31
N TYR A 131 7.76 -4.14 4.07
CA TYR A 131 6.76 -4.87 3.30
C TYR A 131 6.77 -6.38 3.56
N GLY A 132 7.72 -6.89 4.35
CA GLY A 132 7.87 -8.31 4.66
C GLY A 132 8.46 -9.16 3.53
N THR A 133 8.34 -8.72 2.28
CA THR A 133 8.91 -9.33 1.07
C THR A 133 9.43 -8.26 0.15
N ASP A 134 10.37 -8.60 -0.73
CA ASP A 134 10.84 -7.68 -1.76
C ASP A 134 9.74 -7.35 -2.76
N ILE A 135 9.58 -6.04 -3.02
CA ILE A 135 8.66 -5.50 -4.01
C ILE A 135 9.48 -4.69 -5.01
N ALA A 136 9.21 -4.86 -6.31
CA ALA A 136 9.81 -4.03 -7.34
C ALA A 136 9.39 -2.56 -7.13
N LEU A 137 10.37 -1.66 -7.02
CA LEU A 137 10.10 -0.24 -6.74
C LEU A 137 9.23 0.40 -7.83
N GLU A 138 9.39 -0.03 -9.09
CA GLU A 138 8.54 0.40 -10.20
C GLU A 138 7.07 -0.02 -10.01
N THR A 139 6.83 -1.22 -9.48
CA THR A 139 5.46 -1.68 -9.17
C THR A 139 4.88 -0.90 -8.02
N LEU A 140 5.67 -0.65 -6.97
CA LEU A 140 5.24 0.14 -5.81
C LEU A 140 4.88 1.58 -6.22
N ALA A 141 5.71 2.23 -7.04
CA ALA A 141 5.43 3.56 -7.58
C ALA A 141 4.10 3.58 -8.35
N ARG A 142 3.88 2.59 -9.23
CA ARG A 142 2.64 2.49 -10.03
C ARG A 142 1.40 2.29 -9.17
N TRP A 143 1.50 1.50 -8.10
CA TRP A 143 0.40 1.33 -7.14
C TRP A 143 0.06 2.62 -6.39
N LEU A 144 1.06 3.49 -6.22
CA LEU A 144 0.92 4.83 -5.66
C LEU A 144 0.55 5.90 -6.70
N GLY A 145 0.28 5.50 -7.95
CA GLY A 145 -0.11 6.42 -9.02
C GLY A 145 1.05 7.21 -9.63
N THR A 146 2.30 6.80 -9.41
CA THR A 146 3.49 7.44 -9.98
C THR A 146 4.31 6.47 -10.83
N GLU A 147 5.27 7.01 -11.58
CA GLU A 147 6.19 6.22 -12.40
C GLU A 147 7.62 6.65 -12.11
N ILE A 148 8.51 5.67 -11.96
CA ILE A 148 9.95 5.90 -11.76
C ILE A 148 10.56 6.39 -13.07
N LYS A 149 11.13 7.60 -13.07
CA LYS A 149 11.71 8.22 -14.27
C LYS A 149 13.16 7.82 -14.54
N SER A 150 13.91 7.41 -13.52
CA SER A 150 15.35 7.19 -13.59
C SER A 150 15.76 5.81 -14.13
N GLY A 151 14.81 4.96 -14.53
CA GLY A 151 15.10 3.57 -14.92
C GLY A 151 15.60 2.73 -13.74
N ASN A 152 15.26 3.12 -12.51
CA ASN A 152 15.58 2.36 -11.31
C ASN A 152 14.70 1.10 -11.23
N SER A 153 15.25 -0.04 -11.64
CA SER A 153 14.59 -1.35 -11.60
C SER A 153 14.89 -2.14 -10.32
N GLY A 154 15.24 -1.47 -9.23
CA GLY A 154 15.48 -2.10 -7.93
C GLY A 154 14.22 -2.74 -7.32
N SER A 155 14.44 -3.71 -6.44
CA SER A 155 13.42 -4.25 -5.53
C SER A 155 13.86 -4.01 -4.09
N ALA A 156 12.88 -3.83 -3.19
CA ALA A 156 13.18 -3.67 -1.78
C ALA A 156 12.06 -4.22 -0.91
N ARG A 157 12.42 -4.95 0.13
CA ARG A 157 11.53 -5.25 1.25
C ARG A 157 11.35 -4.04 2.17
N ARG A 158 12.39 -3.23 2.33
CA ARG A 158 12.41 -2.14 3.31
C ARG A 158 13.01 -0.87 2.72
N LEU A 159 12.34 0.23 3.02
CA LEU A 159 12.68 1.56 2.53
C LEU A 159 12.24 2.59 3.56
N PHE A 160 12.85 3.77 3.51
CA PHE A 160 12.44 4.90 4.34
C PHE A 160 12.71 6.23 3.68
N LEU A 161 11.97 7.24 4.12
CA LEU A 161 12.19 8.64 3.75
C LEU A 161 12.81 9.38 4.93
N THR A 162 13.76 10.26 4.65
CA THR A 162 14.37 11.17 5.64
C THR A 162 14.75 12.47 4.96
N ASP A 163 14.87 13.54 5.74
CA ASP A 163 15.50 14.78 5.29
C ASP A 163 16.98 14.59 4.90
N ASN A 164 17.46 15.36 3.92
CA ASN A 164 18.88 15.45 3.58
C ASN A 164 19.68 16.39 4.52
N GLY A 165 19.02 17.29 5.23
CA GLY A 165 19.62 18.30 6.12
C GLY A 165 19.32 19.73 5.66
N SER A 166 18.75 19.86 4.46
CA SER A 166 18.41 21.12 3.79
C SER A 166 16.94 21.20 3.39
N GLY A 167 16.10 20.25 3.85
CA GLY A 167 14.65 20.25 3.62
C GLY A 167 14.18 19.44 2.41
N GLU A 168 15.09 18.75 1.72
CA GLU A 168 14.74 17.84 0.62
C GLU A 168 14.66 16.41 1.14
N THR A 169 13.78 15.61 0.55
CA THR A 169 13.58 14.22 0.94
C THR A 169 14.57 13.29 0.24
N LEU A 170 15.21 12.41 1.01
CA LEU A 170 15.98 11.27 0.52
C LEU A 170 15.14 10.00 0.64
N LEU A 171 15.19 9.16 -0.38
CA LEU A 171 14.66 7.79 -0.35
C LEU A 171 15.82 6.83 -0.13
N TYR A 172 15.76 6.08 0.95
CA TYR A 172 16.65 4.95 1.20
C TYR A 172 15.91 3.64 0.98
N TYR A 173 16.56 2.65 0.38
CA TYR A 173 16.04 1.29 0.30
C TYR A 173 17.16 0.26 0.39
N MET A 174 16.80 -0.96 0.79
CA MET A 174 17.71 -2.10 0.84
C MET A 174 17.21 -3.19 -0.09
N ASP A 175 18.10 -3.72 -0.92
CA ASP A 175 17.76 -4.82 -1.82
C ASP A 175 17.75 -6.20 -1.12
N ASP A 176 17.42 -7.22 -1.90
CA ASP A 176 17.32 -8.62 -1.47
C ASP A 176 18.67 -9.22 -1.03
N GLU A 177 19.78 -8.65 -1.52
CA GLU A 177 21.14 -8.99 -1.11
C GLU A 177 21.60 -8.23 0.15
N GLY A 178 20.78 -7.33 0.69
CA GLY A 178 21.10 -6.52 1.88
C GLY A 178 21.97 -5.29 1.57
N ARG A 179 22.12 -4.91 0.31
CA ARG A 179 22.85 -3.70 -0.11
C ARG A 179 21.94 -2.50 0.06
N ALA A 180 22.44 -1.47 0.74
CA ALA A 180 21.71 -0.23 0.96
C ALA A 180 21.99 0.79 -0.15
N PHE A 181 20.94 1.50 -0.55
CA PHE A 181 20.98 2.56 -1.56
C PHE A 181 20.28 3.82 -1.05
N CYS A 182 20.70 4.96 -1.58
CA CYS A 182 20.09 6.26 -1.37
C CYS A 182 19.80 6.92 -2.72
N CYS A 183 18.62 7.53 -2.84
CA CYS A 183 18.22 8.37 -3.95
C CYS A 183 17.88 9.76 -3.44
N GLU A 184 18.36 10.79 -4.13
CA GLU A 184 17.78 12.13 -4.02
C GLU A 184 16.38 12.12 -4.65
N THR A 185 15.45 12.89 -4.10
CA THR A 185 14.09 13.01 -4.61
C THR A 185 13.72 14.49 -4.74
N ARG A 186 12.59 14.77 -5.39
CA ARG A 186 12.04 16.14 -5.46
C ARG A 186 10.91 16.38 -4.45
N ALA A 187 10.62 15.40 -3.58
CA ALA A 187 9.59 15.51 -2.56
C ALA A 187 10.06 16.45 -1.43
N VAL A 188 9.13 17.28 -0.93
CA VAL A 188 9.41 18.30 0.08
C VAL A 188 9.29 17.71 1.48
N TRP A 189 10.38 17.72 2.26
CA TRP A 189 10.39 17.10 3.59
C TRP A 189 9.45 17.79 4.58
N ALA A 190 9.24 19.10 4.44
CA ALA A 190 8.46 19.90 5.40
C ALA A 190 7.02 19.38 5.59
N SER A 191 6.38 18.88 4.53
CA SER A 191 5.03 18.30 4.61
C SER A 191 5.03 17.02 5.44
N ILE A 192 5.99 16.13 5.19
CA ILE A 192 6.18 14.88 5.95
C ILE A 192 6.46 15.20 7.43
N ALA A 193 7.39 16.14 7.68
CA ALA A 193 7.82 16.50 9.03
C ALA A 193 6.65 17.04 9.88
N SER A 194 5.81 17.91 9.31
CA SER A 194 4.67 18.47 10.02
C SER A 194 3.63 17.41 10.40
N GLU A 195 3.36 16.46 9.52
CA GLU A 195 2.42 15.36 9.80
C GLU A 195 3.00 14.40 10.83
N LEU A 196 4.30 14.11 10.76
CA LEU A 196 5.00 13.22 11.67
C LEU A 196 4.93 13.69 13.13
N GLU A 197 4.95 15.01 13.38
CA GLU A 197 4.84 15.60 14.73
C GLU A 197 3.50 15.30 15.42
N SER A 198 2.47 14.88 14.68
CA SER A 198 1.16 14.49 15.24
C SER A 198 1.19 13.15 15.98
N TYR A 199 2.25 12.35 15.83
CA TYR A 199 2.35 11.00 16.39
C TYR A 199 3.32 10.97 17.58
N LEU A 200 2.82 10.56 18.75
CA LEU A 200 3.63 10.44 19.96
C LEU A 200 4.40 9.11 19.97
N PRO A 201 5.70 9.08 20.28
CA PRO A 201 6.46 7.84 20.36
C PRO A 201 5.83 6.80 21.30
N ASN A 202 5.74 5.55 20.83
CA ASN A 202 5.22 4.41 21.61
C ASN A 202 6.33 3.41 22.03
N GLY A 203 7.59 3.81 21.90
CA GLY A 203 8.75 3.00 22.29
C GLY A 203 9.11 1.92 21.27
N ALA A 204 8.75 2.12 20.00
CA ALA A 204 9.18 1.23 18.93
C ALA A 204 10.69 1.34 18.68
N GLU A 205 11.39 0.21 18.62
CA GLU A 205 12.84 0.15 18.47
C GLU A 205 13.24 -0.92 17.47
N PHE A 206 14.34 -0.71 16.76
CA PHE A 206 14.94 -1.73 15.91
C PHE A 206 15.75 -2.71 16.76
N SER A 207 15.80 -3.96 16.30
CA SER A 207 16.55 -5.02 16.98
C SER A 207 18.02 -4.67 17.23
N TYR A 208 18.65 -3.90 16.34
CA TYR A 208 20.05 -3.50 16.52
C TYR A 208 20.30 -2.49 17.65
N GLU A 209 19.27 -1.81 18.14
CA GLU A 209 19.37 -0.77 19.18
C GLU A 209 19.28 -1.36 20.59
N LYS A 210 18.82 -2.60 20.70
CA LYS A 210 18.69 -3.35 21.96
C LYS A 210 20.02 -3.98 22.37
N ASP A 211 20.98 -3.16 22.76
CA ASP A 211 22.30 -3.62 23.22
C ASP A 211 22.20 -4.59 24.41
N ASP A 212 21.21 -4.41 25.27
CA ASP A 212 20.91 -5.27 26.43
C ASP A 212 20.42 -6.67 26.04
N LEU A 213 19.81 -6.83 24.86
CA LEU A 213 19.30 -8.09 24.32
C LEU A 213 20.12 -8.61 23.14
N ARG A 214 21.31 -8.05 22.89
CA ARG A 214 22.15 -8.36 21.73
C ARG A 214 22.39 -9.86 21.53
N ASP A 215 22.68 -10.59 22.59
CA ASP A 215 22.92 -12.04 22.52
C ASP A 215 21.64 -12.84 22.21
N ALA A 216 20.49 -12.38 22.71
CA ALA A 216 19.19 -12.99 22.47
C ALA A 216 18.65 -12.68 21.06
N LEU A 217 19.04 -11.54 20.48
CA LEU A 217 18.59 -11.05 19.19
C LEU A 217 19.62 -11.25 18.07
N LYS A 218 20.71 -11.99 18.31
CA LYS A 218 21.80 -12.19 17.34
C LYS A 218 21.35 -12.81 16.00
N ASP A 219 20.30 -13.65 16.05
CA ASP A 219 19.74 -14.35 14.89
C ASP A 219 18.51 -13.62 14.32
N VAL A 220 18.12 -12.49 14.94
CA VAL A 220 17.05 -11.62 14.47
C VAL A 220 17.64 -10.60 13.52
N ASP A 221 16.94 -10.37 12.41
CA ASP A 221 17.31 -9.34 11.46
C ASP A 221 17.41 -7.97 12.17
N PRO A 222 18.56 -7.26 12.05
CA PRO A 222 18.86 -6.05 12.82
C PRO A 222 17.81 -4.95 12.63
N TYR A 223 17.16 -4.89 11.46
CA TYR A 223 16.15 -3.88 11.14
C TYR A 223 14.71 -4.37 11.40
N SER A 224 14.55 -5.47 12.13
CA SER A 224 13.24 -5.88 12.65
C SER A 224 12.75 -4.85 13.66
N LEU A 225 11.55 -4.32 13.42
CA LEU A 225 10.86 -3.45 14.36
C LEU A 225 10.31 -4.29 15.53
N ILE A 226 10.67 -3.86 16.74
CA ILE A 226 10.21 -4.38 18.03
C ILE A 226 9.29 -3.32 18.62
N ILE A 227 8.08 -3.73 18.98
CA ILE A 227 7.07 -2.88 19.62
C ILE A 227 6.73 -3.55 20.94
N ASN A 228 6.58 -2.76 22.01
CA ASN A 228 6.27 -3.29 23.35
C ASN A 228 4.81 -3.73 23.51
N GLU A 229 3.97 -3.55 22.49
CA GLU A 229 2.58 -3.99 22.46
C GLU A 229 2.49 -5.44 21.92
N LEU A 230 1.65 -6.26 22.55
CA LEU A 230 1.43 -7.63 22.09
C LEU A 230 0.68 -7.60 20.75
N PRO A 231 1.16 -8.31 19.71
CA PRO A 231 0.50 -8.30 18.41
C PRO A 231 -0.90 -8.91 18.51
N VAL A 232 -1.86 -8.35 17.78
CA VAL A 232 -3.18 -8.95 17.58
C VAL A 232 -3.02 -10.16 16.66
N MET A 233 -3.10 -11.35 17.22
CA MET A 233 -2.97 -12.60 16.46
C MET A 233 -4.28 -12.93 15.73
N TYR A 234 -4.31 -12.77 14.41
CA TYR A 234 -5.43 -13.24 13.59
C TYR A 234 -5.34 -14.75 13.40
N THR A 235 -6.33 -15.49 13.90
CA THR A 235 -6.43 -16.94 13.67
C THR A 235 -7.03 -17.16 12.29
N LEU A 236 -6.22 -17.64 11.33
CA LEU A 236 -6.73 -18.07 10.03
C LEU A 236 -7.39 -19.45 10.20
N LEU A 237 -8.72 -19.49 10.21
CA LEU A 237 -9.48 -20.74 10.07
C LEU A 237 -9.54 -21.09 8.58
N ALA A 238 -8.76 -22.09 8.15
CA ALA A 238 -8.92 -22.68 6.84
C ALA A 238 -10.30 -23.36 6.76
N GLN A 239 -11.26 -22.74 6.07
CA GLN A 239 -12.60 -23.32 5.89
C GLN A 239 -12.62 -24.51 4.92
N ASN A 240 -11.55 -24.70 4.13
CA ASN A 240 -11.41 -25.81 3.19
C ASN A 240 -10.18 -26.64 3.55
N SER A 241 -10.34 -27.59 4.47
CA SER A 241 -9.38 -28.68 4.59
C SER A 241 -9.59 -29.66 3.43
N PRO A 242 -8.58 -29.96 2.60
CA PRO A 242 -8.69 -30.94 1.52
C PRO A 242 -8.81 -32.40 2.02
N TYR A 243 -8.86 -32.65 3.32
CA TYR A 243 -8.80 -34.00 3.92
C TYR A 243 -10.15 -34.58 4.40
N SER A 244 -11.31 -34.03 4.02
CA SER A 244 -12.61 -34.49 4.54
C SER A 244 -13.29 -35.64 3.80
N GLU A 245 -12.74 -36.19 2.71
CA GLU A 245 -13.43 -37.19 1.86
C GLU A 245 -12.82 -38.61 1.83
N GLU A 246 -11.75 -38.92 2.58
CA GLU A 246 -11.16 -40.27 2.55
C GLU A 246 -11.41 -41.13 3.80
N LEU A 247 -12.64 -41.21 4.31
CA LEU A 247 -13.01 -42.26 5.28
C LEU A 247 -14.44 -42.76 5.09
N LYS A 248 -14.74 -43.32 3.92
CA LYS A 248 -15.80 -44.34 3.76
C LYS A 248 -15.36 -45.39 2.73
N LYS A 249 -14.71 -46.46 3.22
CA LYS A 249 -14.77 -47.79 2.63
C LYS A 249 -14.97 -48.80 3.75
#